data_AF-A0A916E2B0-F1
#
_entry.id   AF-A0A916E2B0-F1
#
_cell.length_a   1.000
_cell.length_b   1.000
_cell.length_c   1.000
_cell.angle_alpha   90.00
_cell.angle_beta   90.00
_cell.angle_gamma   90.00
#
_symmetry.space_group_name_H-M   'P 1'
#
loop_
_entity.id
_entity.type
_entity.pdbx_description
1 polymer ?
#
loop_
_entity_poly.entity_id
_entity_poly.type
_entity_poly.pdbx_seq_one_letter_code
_entity_poly.pdbx_strand_id
1 'polypeptide(L)'
;MATKRGEKRRIDDNERFSKRSTEGSEAEKRVRISDDSVDVNKKTIEKLLRTNSQIISKLEVLITGQKNLETRLSSIEKKLNDNNKNNNNTIDPEYVKELVKKVSKILFENFVYPSQDEYKLATEKYLKDENPEFMRQFKKNQWIIFFEKKIAPTLVQQHRSIRGTFTSRVKDVMYSVFEATGINYRLLTLRLVRQRFRNGRYNEVEDNQQLTKVGK
;
A
#
# COMPACT_ATOMS: atom_id res chain seq x y z
N MET A 1 -52.89 -12.89 -20.60
CA MET A 1 -53.71 -13.08 -19.39
C MET A 1 -54.33 -11.75 -18.99
N ALA A 2 -55.64 -11.75 -18.71
CA ALA A 2 -56.41 -10.89 -17.78
C ALA A 2 -55.93 -9.42 -17.58
N THR A 3 -56.54 -8.41 -18.22
CA THR A 3 -57.77 -7.63 -17.87
C THR A 3 -57.54 -6.38 -17.02
N LYS A 4 -57.96 -5.23 -17.59
CA LYS A 4 -58.80 -4.12 -17.06
C LYS A 4 -58.42 -3.51 -15.69
N ARG A 5 -58.45 -2.19 -15.47
CA ARG A 5 -59.65 -1.32 -15.40
C ARG A 5 -59.18 -0.02 -14.70
N GLY A 6 -59.61 1.21 -14.96
CA GLY A 6 -60.61 1.82 -15.84
C GLY A 6 -60.18 3.29 -16.08
N GLU A 7 -60.52 3.95 -17.19
CA GLU A 7 -61.88 4.26 -17.66
C GLU A 7 -62.56 5.24 -16.69
N LYS A 8 -63.03 6.45 -17.01
CA LYS A 8 -63.41 7.20 -18.23
C LYS A 8 -63.61 8.66 -17.71
N ARG A 9 -63.48 9.75 -18.47
CA ARG A 9 -64.47 10.21 -19.46
C ARG A 9 -63.88 11.42 -20.18
N ARG A 10 -63.75 11.32 -21.50
CA ARG A 10 -64.07 12.44 -22.40
C ARG A 10 -65.51 12.21 -22.84
N ILE A 11 -66.34 13.25 -22.78
CA ILE A 11 -67.51 13.38 -23.65
C ILE A 11 -67.50 14.82 -24.13
N ASP A 12 -67.57 14.89 -25.44
CA ASP A 12 -67.52 16.04 -26.30
C ASP A 12 -68.84 16.82 -26.32
N ASP A 13 -68.81 17.85 -27.16
CA ASP A 13 -69.90 18.31 -28.01
C ASP A 13 -70.63 19.60 -27.62
N ASN A 14 -70.47 20.53 -28.57
CA ASN A 14 -71.50 21.37 -29.15
C ASN A 14 -72.01 22.57 -28.32
N GLU A 15 -71.74 23.79 -28.79
CA GLU A 15 -72.63 24.43 -29.75
C GLU A 15 -72.11 25.80 -30.19
N ARG A 16 -72.38 26.10 -31.45
CA ARG A 16 -71.95 27.27 -32.22
C ARG A 16 -73.18 28.15 -32.45
N PHE A 17 -73.28 29.34 -31.84
CA PHE A 17 -74.05 30.50 -32.35
C PHE A 17 -73.49 31.77 -31.65
N SER A 18 -72.80 32.70 -32.33
CA SER A 18 -73.26 33.71 -33.32
C SER A 18 -74.02 34.90 -32.70
N LYS A 19 -73.35 36.07 -32.78
CA LYS A 19 -73.84 37.47 -32.88
C LYS A 19 -74.19 38.28 -31.61
N ARG A 20 -73.33 39.29 -31.40
CA ARG A 20 -73.62 40.74 -31.47
C ARG A 20 -74.10 41.49 -30.20
N SER A 21 -73.20 42.36 -29.72
CA SER A 21 -73.37 43.68 -29.08
C SER A 21 -74.13 43.78 -27.75
N THR A 22 -73.49 44.36 -26.71
CA THR A 22 -73.55 45.80 -26.36
C THR A 22 -72.67 46.06 -25.12
N GLU A 23 -71.90 47.14 -25.17
CA GLU A 23 -70.96 47.64 -24.16
C GLU A 23 -71.66 48.05 -22.84
N GLY A 24 -70.92 48.00 -21.72
CA GLY A 24 -71.36 48.70 -20.50
C GLY A 24 -70.70 48.24 -19.19
N SER A 25 -69.43 48.61 -19.00
CA SER A 25 -68.77 48.86 -17.71
C SER A 25 -68.91 47.84 -16.55
N GLU A 26 -67.87 47.04 -16.30
CA GLU A 26 -67.52 46.64 -14.94
C GLU A 26 -66.01 46.75 -14.72
N ALA A 27 -65.66 47.36 -13.59
CA ALA A 27 -64.38 47.96 -13.29
C ALA A 27 -63.20 46.97 -13.27
N GLU A 28 -62.15 47.31 -14.02
CA GLU A 28 -60.80 46.80 -13.77
C GLU A 28 -60.35 47.22 -12.37
N LYS A 29 -60.47 46.31 -11.41
CA LYS A 29 -59.85 46.42 -10.09
C LYS A 29 -58.34 46.26 -10.24
N ARG A 30 -57.64 47.32 -10.67
CA ARG A 30 -56.18 47.41 -10.59
C ARG A 30 -55.79 47.37 -9.12
N VAL A 31 -55.25 46.23 -8.69
CA VAL A 31 -54.54 46.11 -7.41
C VAL A 31 -53.36 47.08 -7.46
N ARG A 32 -53.52 48.26 -6.87
CA ARG A 32 -52.41 49.18 -6.60
C ARG A 32 -51.55 48.52 -5.54
N ILE A 33 -50.46 47.89 -5.95
CA ILE A 33 -49.39 47.50 -5.04
C ILE A 33 -48.83 48.82 -4.49
N SER A 34 -48.91 49.02 -3.18
CA SER A 34 -48.41 50.23 -2.51
C SER A 34 -46.92 50.45 -2.83
N ASP A 35 -46.55 51.66 -3.23
CA ASP A 35 -45.15 52.04 -3.51
C ASP A 35 -44.21 51.77 -2.31
N ASP A 36 -44.74 51.81 -1.08
CA ASP A 36 -43.99 51.48 0.15
C ASP A 36 -43.51 50.02 0.18
N SER A 37 -44.23 49.09 -0.46
CA SER A 37 -43.85 47.67 -0.54
C SER A 37 -42.62 47.46 -1.45
N VAL A 38 -42.51 48.26 -2.51
CA VAL A 38 -41.42 48.17 -3.50
C VAL A 38 -40.12 48.70 -2.89
N ASP A 39 -40.19 49.80 -2.13
CA ASP A 39 -39.02 50.38 -1.45
C ASP A 39 -38.45 49.46 -0.36
N VAL A 40 -39.33 48.82 0.42
CA VAL A 40 -38.94 47.83 1.44
C VAL A 40 -38.22 46.63 0.80
N ASN A 41 -38.70 46.15 -0.35
CA ASN A 41 -38.05 45.07 -1.08
C ASN A 41 -36.68 45.47 -1.62
N LYS A 42 -36.55 46.68 -2.18
CA LYS A 42 -35.26 47.21 -2.66
C LYS A 42 -34.23 47.32 -1.54
N LYS A 43 -34.62 47.89 -0.40
CA LYS A 43 -33.76 48.01 0.80
C LYS A 43 -33.32 46.64 1.35
N THR A 44 -34.17 45.64 1.23
CA THR A 44 -33.86 44.26 1.63
C THR A 44 -32.84 43.62 0.69
N ILE A 45 -33.00 43.80 -0.63
CA ILE A 45 -32.04 43.33 -1.64
C ILE A 45 -30.66 43.99 -1.46
N GLU A 46 -30.62 45.30 -1.19
CA GLU A 46 -29.36 46.00 -0.93
C GLU A 46 -28.62 45.45 0.30
N LYS A 47 -29.35 45.11 1.38
CA LYS A 47 -28.75 44.46 2.55
C LYS A 47 -28.17 43.09 2.20
N LEU A 48 -28.89 42.28 1.43
CA LEU A 48 -28.42 40.96 0.96
C LEU A 48 -27.16 41.07 0.08
N LEU A 49 -27.11 42.08 -0.80
CA LEU A 49 -25.92 42.33 -1.63
C LEU A 49 -24.70 42.70 -0.79
N ARG A 50 -24.88 43.54 0.24
CA ARG A 50 -23.80 43.89 1.18
C ARG A 50 -23.31 42.66 1.95
N THR A 51 -24.21 41.83 2.46
CA THR A 51 -23.82 40.60 3.17
C THR A 51 -23.10 39.62 2.25
N ASN A 52 -23.57 39.45 1.01
CA ASN A 52 -22.93 38.57 0.04
C ASN A 52 -21.52 39.05 -0.32
N SER A 53 -21.32 40.37 -0.47
CA SER A 53 -20.00 40.94 -0.71
C SER A 53 -19.05 40.66 0.46
N GLN A 54 -19.52 40.80 1.70
CA GLN A 54 -18.73 40.46 2.90
C GLN A 54 -18.41 38.96 3.00
N ILE A 55 -19.35 38.09 2.62
CA ILE A 55 -19.15 36.64 2.58
C ILE A 55 -18.06 36.30 1.57
N ILE A 56 -18.10 36.88 0.37
CA ILE A 56 -17.11 36.67 -0.68
C ILE A 56 -15.72 37.07 -0.18
N SER A 57 -15.56 38.25 0.44
CA SER A 57 -14.27 38.66 1.00
C SER A 57 -13.75 37.71 2.08
N LYS A 58 -14.62 37.16 2.93
CA LYS A 58 -14.22 36.15 3.93
C LYS A 58 -13.79 34.82 3.28
N LEU A 59 -14.44 34.41 2.18
CA LEU A 59 -14.06 33.21 1.43
C LEU A 59 -12.69 33.36 0.77
N GLU A 60 -12.35 34.54 0.22
CA GLU A 60 -11.03 34.81 -0.34
C GLU A 60 -9.91 34.67 0.71
N VAL A 61 -10.13 35.18 1.92
CA VAL A 61 -9.20 35.02 3.04
C VAL A 61 -9.04 33.55 3.43
N LEU A 62 -10.12 32.76 3.44
CA LEU A 62 -10.04 31.33 3.74
C LEU A 62 -9.29 30.55 2.67
N ILE A 63 -9.52 30.84 1.38
CA ILE A 63 -8.84 30.19 0.25
C ILE A 63 -7.33 30.48 0.30
N THR A 64 -6.94 31.72 0.57
CA THR A 64 -5.52 32.08 0.71
C THR A 64 -4.88 31.39 1.91
N GLY A 65 -5.59 31.30 3.04
CA GLY A 65 -5.17 30.53 4.21
C GLY A 65 -4.96 29.04 3.92
N GLN A 66 -5.89 28.41 3.19
CA GLN A 66 -5.78 26.99 2.80
C GLN A 66 -4.56 26.73 1.91
N LYS A 67 -4.32 27.56 0.90
CA LYS A 67 -3.12 27.45 0.05
C LYS A 67 -1.82 27.57 0.84
N ASN A 68 -1.77 28.47 1.83
CA ASN A 68 -0.60 28.58 2.72
C ASN A 68 -0.38 27.30 3.53
N LEU A 69 -1.43 26.72 4.10
CA LEU A 69 -1.34 25.48 4.85
C LEU A 69 -0.87 24.31 3.97
N GLU A 70 -1.38 24.18 2.74
CA GLU A 70 -0.93 23.14 1.79
C GLU A 70 0.57 23.24 1.49
N THR A 71 1.09 24.45 1.23
CA THR A 71 2.53 24.64 0.97
C THR A 71 3.40 24.32 2.20
N ARG A 72 2.93 24.68 3.40
CA ARG A 72 3.60 24.33 4.66
C ARG A 72 3.57 22.82 4.91
N LEU A 73 2.45 22.15 4.61
CA LEU A 73 2.28 20.71 4.78
C LEU A 73 3.20 19.94 3.83
N SER A 74 3.25 20.32 2.55
CA SER A 74 4.19 19.75 1.58
C SER A 74 5.65 19.96 2.00
N SER A 75 5.99 21.12 2.56
CA SER A 75 7.33 21.38 3.10
C SER A 75 7.66 20.52 4.32
N ILE A 76 6.69 20.29 5.21
CA ILE A 76 6.84 19.40 6.37
C ILE A 76 7.01 17.96 5.91
N GLU A 77 6.22 17.50 4.95
CA GLU A 77 6.31 16.16 4.37
C GLU A 77 7.69 15.91 3.76
N LYS A 78 8.21 16.86 2.98
CA LYS A 78 9.57 16.80 2.43
C LYS A 78 10.62 16.72 3.54
N LYS A 79 10.55 17.59 4.55
CA LYS A 79 11.49 17.58 5.70
C LYS A 79 11.41 16.29 6.50
N LEU A 80 10.22 15.71 6.68
CA LEU A 80 10.06 14.42 7.36
C LEU A 80 10.68 13.28 6.56
N ASN A 81 10.51 13.28 5.24
CA ASN A 81 11.14 12.28 4.37
C ASN A 81 12.67 12.39 4.37
N ASP A 82 13.20 13.62 4.34
CA ASP A 82 14.63 13.89 4.48
C ASP A 82 15.15 13.50 5.87
N ASN A 83 14.43 13.83 6.95
CA ASN A 83 14.77 13.41 8.30
C ASN A 83 14.72 11.88 8.46
N ASN A 84 13.83 11.17 7.76
CA ASN A 84 13.80 9.70 7.71
C ASN A 84 14.96 9.08 6.91
N LYS A 85 15.62 9.88 6.07
CA LYS A 85 16.87 9.50 5.39
C LYS A 85 18.09 9.73 6.29
N ASN A 86 18.00 10.76 7.14
CA ASN A 86 19.10 11.29 7.95
C ASN A 86 19.11 10.77 9.41
N ASN A 87 18.00 10.24 9.91
CA ASN A 87 17.87 9.56 11.21
C ASN A 87 18.35 8.10 11.18
N ASN A 88 19.08 7.70 10.12
CA ASN A 88 20.08 6.66 10.25
C ASN A 88 21.14 7.18 11.22
N ASN A 89 20.87 6.97 12.52
CA ASN A 89 21.82 7.10 13.61
C ASN A 89 23.21 6.74 13.11
N THR A 90 24.16 7.60 13.45
CA THR A 90 25.61 7.55 13.27
C THR A 90 26.21 6.28 13.87
N ILE A 91 25.71 5.11 13.49
CA ILE A 91 26.27 3.82 13.83
C ILE A 91 27.40 3.63 12.84
N ASP A 92 28.61 3.60 13.39
CA ASP A 92 29.83 3.43 12.62
C ASP A 92 29.67 2.24 11.67
N PRO A 93 29.79 2.44 10.34
CA PRO A 93 29.72 1.35 9.39
C PRO A 93 30.74 0.24 9.68
N GLU A 94 31.88 0.57 10.30
CA GLU A 94 32.88 -0.44 10.67
C GLU A 94 32.38 -1.33 11.82
N TYR A 95 31.66 -0.76 12.80
CA TYR A 95 31.03 -1.53 13.87
C TYR A 95 30.01 -2.54 13.32
N VAL A 96 29.18 -2.14 12.36
CA VAL A 96 28.21 -3.04 11.70
C VAL A 96 28.92 -4.19 10.98
N LYS A 97 30.05 -3.90 10.33
CA LYS A 97 30.83 -4.89 9.59
C LYS A 97 31.48 -5.90 10.54
N GLU A 98 32.05 -5.46 11.66
CA GLU A 98 32.58 -6.34 12.69
C GLU A 98 31.49 -7.23 13.31
N LEU A 99 30.35 -6.63 13.65
CA LEU A 99 29.17 -7.34 14.14
C LEU A 99 28.76 -8.45 13.18
N VAL A 100 28.57 -8.12 11.90
CA VAL A 100 28.18 -9.09 10.88
C VAL A 100 29.19 -10.23 10.77
N LYS A 101 30.49 -9.95 10.87
CA LYS A 101 31.54 -10.97 10.82
C LYS A 101 31.47 -11.93 12.01
N LYS A 102 31.17 -11.44 13.22
CA LYS A 102 31.00 -12.29 14.41
C LYS A 102 29.71 -13.10 14.34
N VAL A 103 28.57 -12.45 14.06
CA VAL A 103 27.26 -13.10 13.99
C VAL A 103 27.21 -14.15 12.89
N SER A 104 27.78 -13.88 11.71
CA SER A 104 27.79 -14.85 10.59
C SER A 104 28.54 -16.14 10.92
N LYS A 105 29.62 -16.08 11.72
CA LYS A 105 30.34 -17.28 12.18
C LYS A 105 29.49 -18.13 13.11
N ILE A 106 28.94 -17.50 14.16
CA ILE A 106 28.05 -18.17 15.14
C ILE A 106 26.84 -18.77 14.43
N LEU A 107 26.28 -18.05 13.46
CA LEU A 107 25.12 -18.52 12.72
C LEU A 107 25.46 -19.70 11.81
N PHE A 108 26.61 -19.66 11.11
CA PHE A 108 27.02 -20.75 10.22
C PHE A 108 27.34 -22.05 10.96
N GLU A 109 27.82 -21.98 12.20
CA GLU A 109 28.02 -23.15 13.05
C GLU A 109 26.70 -23.88 13.36
N ASN A 110 25.60 -23.14 13.49
CA ASN A 110 24.29 -23.70 13.82
C ASN A 110 23.42 -24.01 12.58
N PHE A 111 23.49 -23.16 11.55
CA PHE A 111 22.58 -23.20 10.40
C PHE A 111 23.32 -22.97 9.07
N VAL A 112 23.33 -24.00 8.22
CA VAL A 112 23.86 -23.88 6.84
C VAL A 112 22.91 -23.08 5.93
N TYR A 113 21.59 -23.18 6.16
CA TYR A 113 20.54 -22.46 5.43
C TYR A 113 19.59 -21.76 6.39
N PRO A 114 19.97 -20.58 6.93
CA PRO A 114 19.13 -19.86 7.88
C PRO A 114 17.95 -19.18 7.18
N SER A 115 16.82 -19.13 7.87
CA SER A 115 15.66 -18.29 7.56
C SER A 115 15.89 -16.83 8.00
N GLN A 116 15.06 -15.91 7.50
CA GLN A 116 15.17 -14.48 7.83
C GLN A 116 14.99 -14.21 9.33
N ASP A 117 14.09 -14.94 9.98
CA ASP A 117 13.85 -14.83 11.42
C ASP A 117 15.03 -15.35 12.25
N GLU A 118 15.71 -16.41 11.78
CA GLU A 118 16.91 -16.93 12.42
C GLU A 118 18.07 -15.94 12.37
N TYR A 119 18.28 -15.25 11.23
CA TYR A 119 19.28 -14.18 11.15
C TYR A 119 18.99 -13.07 12.18
N LYS A 120 17.73 -12.67 12.28
CA LYS A 120 17.30 -11.62 13.20
C LYS A 120 17.48 -12.05 14.65
N LEU A 121 17.01 -13.24 15.01
CA LEU A 121 17.09 -13.78 16.36
C LEU A 121 18.54 -13.94 16.82
N ALA A 122 19.40 -14.48 15.96
CA ALA A 122 20.82 -14.65 16.27
C ALA A 122 21.53 -13.30 16.48
N THR A 123 21.23 -12.31 15.63
CA THR A 123 21.78 -10.96 15.76
C THR A 123 21.27 -10.26 17.02
N GLU A 124 19.99 -10.40 17.32
CA GLU A 124 19.38 -9.81 18.51
C GLU A 124 19.93 -10.41 19.80
N LYS A 125 20.10 -11.74 19.83
CA LYS A 125 20.72 -12.45 20.95
C LYS A 125 22.15 -11.98 21.16
N TYR A 126 22.97 -11.98 20.10
CA TYR A 126 24.37 -11.54 20.17
C TYR A 126 24.50 -10.10 20.69
N LEU A 127 23.65 -9.19 20.22
CA LEU A 127 23.68 -7.79 20.63
C LEU A 127 23.20 -7.58 22.08
N LYS A 128 22.23 -8.35 22.55
CA LYS A 128 21.82 -8.32 23.97
C LYS A 128 22.94 -8.78 24.89
N ASP A 129 23.72 -9.77 24.45
CA ASP A 129 24.81 -10.34 25.22
C ASP A 129 26.06 -9.43 25.22
N GLU A 130 26.46 -8.87 24.06
CA GLU A 130 27.67 -8.05 23.94
C GLU A 130 27.44 -6.57 24.32
N ASN A 131 26.31 -5.98 23.90
CA ASN A 131 26.04 -4.56 24.11
C ASN A 131 24.54 -4.27 24.32
N PRO A 132 24.01 -4.47 25.54
CA PRO A 132 22.60 -4.22 25.83
C PRO A 132 22.22 -2.73 25.70
N GLU A 133 23.16 -1.80 25.91
CA GLU A 133 22.94 -0.37 25.73
C GLU A 133 22.63 -0.02 24.26
N PHE A 134 23.30 -0.68 23.32
CA PHE A 134 23.00 -0.56 21.89
C PHE A 134 21.58 -1.02 21.57
N MET A 135 21.07 -2.06 22.23
CA MET A 135 19.68 -2.49 22.04
C MET A 135 18.67 -1.54 22.66
N ARG A 136 19.02 -0.86 23.76
CA ARG A 136 18.13 0.09 24.45
C ARG A 136 17.82 1.34 23.60
N GLN A 137 18.66 1.66 22.62
CA GLN A 137 18.44 2.84 21.76
C GLN A 137 17.27 2.66 20.76
N PHE A 138 16.83 1.43 20.51
CA PHE A 138 15.81 1.15 19.49
C PHE A 138 14.45 0.82 20.11
N LYS A 139 13.38 1.40 19.54
CA LYS A 139 12.03 0.83 19.69
C LYS A 139 11.88 -0.41 18.81
N LYS A 140 10.96 -1.33 19.15
CA LYS A 140 10.75 -2.61 18.43
C LYS A 140 10.61 -2.44 16.90
N ASN A 141 9.82 -1.47 16.44
CA ASN A 141 9.62 -1.23 15.00
C ASN A 141 10.85 -0.60 14.34
N GLN A 142 11.60 0.23 15.06
CA GLN A 142 12.83 0.85 14.55
C GLN A 142 13.95 -0.19 14.41
N TRP A 143 14.05 -1.13 15.36
CA TRP A 143 14.98 -2.24 15.29
C TRP A 143 14.77 -3.09 14.03
N ILE A 144 13.51 -3.43 13.72
CA ILE A 144 13.17 -4.22 12.54
C ILE A 144 13.63 -3.51 11.27
N ILE A 145 13.28 -2.23 11.11
CA ILE A 145 13.65 -1.45 9.93
C ILE A 145 15.16 -1.30 9.81
N PHE A 146 15.85 -1.06 10.93
CA PHE A 146 17.31 -0.95 10.96
C PHE A 146 17.98 -2.26 10.55
N PHE A 147 17.55 -3.38 11.14
CA PHE A 147 18.07 -4.70 10.82
C PHE A 147 17.89 -5.02 9.33
N GLU A 148 16.68 -4.87 8.80
CA GLU A 148 16.37 -5.18 7.40
C GLU A 148 17.17 -4.33 6.41
N LYS A 149 17.39 -3.04 6.72
CA LYS A 149 18.07 -2.12 5.81
C LYS A 149 19.58 -2.13 5.92
N LYS A 150 20.14 -2.29 7.12
CA LYS A 150 21.57 -2.06 7.39
C LYS A 150 22.35 -3.34 7.68
N ILE A 151 21.74 -4.31 8.38
CA ILE A 151 22.42 -5.52 8.83
C ILE A 151 22.14 -6.68 7.88
N ALA A 152 20.87 -6.96 7.59
CA ALA A 152 20.44 -8.16 6.87
C ALA A 152 21.10 -8.34 5.50
N PRO A 153 21.24 -7.31 4.63
CA PRO A 153 21.86 -7.50 3.32
C PRO A 153 23.32 -7.96 3.42
N THR A 154 24.08 -7.28 4.28
CA THR A 154 25.51 -7.58 4.51
C THR A 154 25.68 -8.93 5.20
N LEU A 155 24.81 -9.25 6.16
CA LEU A 155 24.84 -10.52 6.89
C LEU A 155 24.55 -11.71 5.99
N VAL A 156 23.51 -11.61 5.17
CA VAL A 156 23.14 -12.65 4.19
C VAL A 156 24.27 -12.85 3.18
N GLN A 157 24.89 -11.76 2.71
CA GLN A 157 26.03 -11.84 1.78
C GLN A 157 27.22 -12.56 2.41
N GLN A 158 27.61 -12.18 3.63
CA GLN A 158 28.71 -12.82 4.35
C GLN A 158 28.44 -14.30 4.63
N HIS A 159 27.23 -14.64 5.09
CA HIS A 159 26.84 -16.03 5.32
C HIS A 159 26.90 -16.88 4.04
N ARG A 160 26.39 -16.34 2.92
CA ARG A 160 26.48 -16.99 1.60
C ARG A 160 27.93 -17.18 1.17
N SER A 161 28.79 -16.22 1.44
CA SER A 161 30.23 -16.31 1.14
C SER A 161 30.88 -17.44 1.93
N ILE A 162 30.69 -17.48 3.26
CA ILE A 162 31.22 -18.55 4.13
C ILE A 162 30.76 -19.92 3.63
N ARG A 163 29.47 -20.05 3.31
CA ARG A 163 28.92 -21.29 2.75
C ARG A 163 29.56 -21.66 1.41
N GLY A 164 29.75 -20.70 0.51
CA GLY A 164 30.40 -20.93 -0.78
C GLY A 164 31.82 -21.47 -0.62
N THR A 165 32.62 -20.85 0.27
CA THR A 165 33.98 -21.32 0.58
C THR A 165 33.97 -22.71 1.20
N PHE A 166 33.05 -22.98 2.14
CA PHE A 166 32.90 -24.30 2.75
C PHE A 166 32.57 -25.37 1.70
N THR A 167 31.58 -25.12 0.84
CA THR A 167 31.20 -26.06 -0.23
C THR A 167 32.35 -26.32 -1.20
N SER A 168 33.15 -25.30 -1.53
CA SER A 168 34.34 -25.49 -2.37
C SER A 168 35.34 -26.45 -1.72
N ARG A 169 35.68 -26.21 -0.44
CA ARG A 169 36.61 -27.09 0.29
C ARG A 169 36.09 -28.52 0.39
N VAL A 170 34.80 -28.69 0.67
CA VAL A 170 34.16 -30.01 0.70
C VAL A 170 34.27 -30.69 -0.67
N LYS A 171 34.04 -29.95 -1.75
CA LYS A 171 34.16 -30.44 -3.12
C LYS A 171 35.60 -30.88 -3.46
N ASP A 172 36.59 -30.10 -3.07
CA ASP A 172 38.00 -30.38 -3.32
C ASP A 172 38.47 -31.64 -2.56
N VAL A 173 38.06 -31.77 -1.28
CA VAL A 173 38.32 -32.97 -0.48
C VAL A 173 37.62 -34.18 -1.06
N MET A 174 36.35 -34.05 -1.46
CA MET A 174 35.62 -35.12 -2.12
C MET A 174 36.36 -35.58 -3.38
N TYR A 175 36.74 -34.67 -4.27
CA TYR A 175 37.48 -35.03 -5.49
C TYR A 175 38.75 -35.81 -5.16
N SER A 176 39.53 -35.34 -4.19
CA SER A 176 40.77 -36.00 -3.77
C SER A 176 40.52 -37.43 -3.28
N VAL A 177 39.48 -37.64 -2.47
CA VAL A 177 39.11 -38.97 -1.96
C VAL A 177 38.60 -39.90 -3.08
N PHE A 178 37.80 -39.38 -4.00
CA PHE A 178 37.25 -40.18 -5.11
C PHE A 178 38.30 -40.57 -6.14
N GLU A 179 39.27 -39.68 -6.41
CA GLU A 179 40.44 -39.99 -7.22
C GLU A 179 41.29 -41.09 -6.59
N ALA A 180 41.58 -40.98 -5.28
CA ALA A 180 42.35 -41.98 -4.54
C ALA A 180 41.66 -43.37 -4.45
N THR A 181 40.33 -43.40 -4.45
CA THR A 181 39.54 -44.65 -4.40
C THR A 181 39.23 -45.23 -5.78
N GLY A 182 39.69 -44.60 -6.87
CA GLY A 182 39.43 -45.04 -8.24
C GLY A 182 37.96 -44.91 -8.69
N ILE A 183 37.14 -44.19 -7.92
CA ILE A 183 35.72 -44.01 -8.19
C ILE A 183 35.55 -42.77 -9.09
N ASN A 184 35.12 -42.98 -10.33
CA ASN A 184 34.93 -41.88 -11.28
C ASN A 184 33.72 -40.99 -10.90
N TYR A 185 34.01 -39.82 -10.35
CA TYR A 185 33.02 -38.84 -9.88
C TYR A 185 32.06 -38.34 -10.98
N ARG A 186 32.48 -38.34 -12.26
CA ARG A 186 31.59 -37.98 -13.38
C ARG A 186 30.45 -38.99 -13.55
N LEU A 187 30.72 -40.27 -13.32
CA LEU A 187 29.69 -41.31 -13.41
C LEU A 187 28.70 -41.24 -12.24
N LEU A 188 29.16 -40.92 -11.03
CA LEU A 188 28.29 -40.73 -9.86
C LEU A 188 27.40 -39.50 -9.96
N THR A 189 27.95 -38.36 -10.40
CA THR A 189 27.16 -37.13 -10.60
C THR A 189 26.12 -37.31 -11.71
N LEU A 190 26.47 -37.94 -12.83
CA LEU A 190 25.51 -38.33 -13.87
C LEU A 190 24.44 -39.29 -13.33
N ARG A 191 24.81 -40.27 -12.48
CA ARG A 191 23.86 -41.22 -11.87
C ARG A 191 22.88 -40.52 -10.91
N LEU A 192 23.37 -39.61 -10.08
CA LEU A 192 22.55 -38.82 -9.14
C LEU A 192 21.63 -37.84 -9.87
N VAL A 193 22.13 -37.14 -10.89
CA VAL A 193 21.32 -36.28 -11.75
C VAL A 193 20.22 -37.11 -12.44
N ARG A 194 20.56 -38.29 -12.98
CA ARG A 194 19.62 -39.21 -13.61
C ARG A 194 18.59 -39.79 -12.63
N GLN A 195 18.96 -40.04 -11.38
CA GLN A 195 18.02 -40.42 -10.31
C GLN A 195 17.07 -39.27 -9.95
N ARG A 196 17.55 -38.02 -9.86
CA ARG A 196 16.72 -36.84 -9.58
C ARG A 196 15.67 -36.61 -10.68
N PHE A 197 16.06 -36.74 -11.95
CA PHE A 197 15.13 -36.70 -13.10
C PHE A 197 14.17 -37.90 -13.16
N ARG A 198 14.52 -39.02 -12.53
CA ARG A 198 13.64 -40.20 -12.45
C ARG A 198 12.62 -40.02 -11.34
N ASN A 199 13.05 -39.57 -10.16
CA ASN A 199 12.18 -39.33 -8.99
C ASN A 199 11.22 -38.15 -9.22
N GLY A 200 11.65 -37.09 -9.91
CA GLY A 200 10.77 -35.98 -10.29
C GLY A 200 9.60 -36.42 -11.19
N ARG A 201 9.80 -37.45 -12.04
CA ARG A 201 8.72 -38.03 -12.86
C ARG A 201 7.80 -38.97 -12.08
N TYR A 202 8.24 -39.58 -10.99
CA TYR A 202 7.35 -40.39 -10.15
C TYR A 202 6.40 -39.52 -9.33
N ASN A 203 6.86 -38.38 -8.80
CA ASN A 203 6.02 -37.45 -8.05
C ASN A 203 4.91 -36.83 -8.93
N GLU A 204 5.22 -36.51 -10.19
CA GLU A 204 4.25 -35.96 -11.15
C GLU A 204 3.19 -37.02 -11.58
N VAL A 205 3.53 -38.31 -11.55
CA VAL A 205 2.60 -39.40 -11.87
C VAL A 205 1.68 -39.75 -10.69
N GLU A 206 2.15 -39.64 -9.45
CA GLU A 206 1.32 -39.85 -8.26
C GLU A 206 0.29 -38.72 -8.06
N ASP A 207 0.66 -37.46 -8.29
CA ASP A 207 -0.27 -36.32 -8.21
C ASP A 207 -1.39 -36.43 -9.27
N ASN A 208 -1.06 -36.89 -10.47
CA ASN A 208 -2.03 -37.13 -11.55
C ASN A 208 -2.90 -38.40 -11.35
N GLN A 209 -2.45 -39.37 -10.55
CA GLN A 209 -3.25 -40.54 -10.17
C GLN A 209 -4.21 -40.25 -9.00
N GLN A 210 -3.91 -39.27 -8.15
CA GLN A 210 -4.86 -38.84 -7.10
C GLN A 210 -5.99 -37.98 -7.67
N LEU A 211 -5.71 -37.14 -8.67
CA LEU A 211 -6.72 -36.32 -9.36
C LEU A 211 -7.75 -37.14 -10.16
N THR A 212 -7.41 -38.37 -10.58
CA THR A 212 -8.32 -39.25 -11.34
C THR A 212 -9.20 -40.15 -10.46
N LYS A 213 -8.98 -40.20 -9.15
CA LYS A 213 -9.78 -41.00 -8.20
C LYS A 213 -10.89 -40.23 -7.47
N VAL A 214 -10.94 -38.90 -7.59
CA VAL A 214 -11.97 -38.05 -6.95
C VAL A 214 -13.13 -37.73 -7.91
N GLY A 215 -13.04 -38.16 -9.17
CA GLY A 215 -14.06 -37.95 -10.19
C GLY A 215 -14.73 -39.24 -10.67
N LYS A 216 -15.37 -40.00 -9.77
CA LYS A 216 -16.43 -40.97 -10.09
C LYS A 216 -17.42 -41.06 -8.93
#